data_AF-A0A0Q5C5Z6-F1
#
_entry.id   AF-A0A0Q5C5Z6-F1
#
_cell.length_a   1.000
_cell.length_b   1.000
_cell.length_c   1.000
_cell.angle_alpha   90.00
_cell.angle_beta   90.00
_cell.angle_gamma   90.00
#
_symmetry.space_group_name_H-M   'P 1'
#
loop_
_entity.id
_entity.type
_entity.pdbx_description
1 polymer ?
#
loop_
_entity_poly.entity_id
_entity_poly.type
_entity_poly.pdbx_seq_one_letter_code
_entity_poly.pdbx_strand_id
1 'polypeptide(L)'
;MVNDFLLAARVEWHFDEGHFTPRGNSVLYAEVVKPASVLLDADPKFLSASAGFQAAITRLAENKPDVAITDAASSVQEFFRSLDVQGNSISNQLDNAQKAGVITAYDRHLLKPIVDWTNSDRSERGNAHHHREGDASKSDAWLAVHVAAALMVRLSNEEPRNILRARDKRQAEAAAAEKAEEVARHAQAQAAQVQSDAWRTSTYDDETPF
;
A
#
# COMPACT_ATOMS: atom_id res chain seq x y z
N MET A 1 33.79 1.02 -0.27
CA MET A 1 33.87 1.87 0.93
C MET A 1 33.39 3.30 0.69
N VAL A 2 34.05 4.14 -0.14
CA VAL A 2 33.55 5.50 -0.44
C VAL A 2 32.27 5.47 -1.28
N ASN A 3 32.19 4.60 -2.29
CA ASN A 3 30.97 4.44 -3.10
C ASN A 3 29.78 3.93 -2.28
N ASP A 4 29.99 3.07 -1.28
CA ASP A 4 28.92 2.56 -0.40
C ASP A 4 28.42 3.66 0.55
N PHE A 5 29.33 4.51 1.05
CA PHE A 5 28.99 5.69 1.83
C PHE A 5 28.22 6.72 1.00
N LEU A 6 28.63 6.97 -0.24
CA LEU A 6 27.92 7.85 -1.17
C LEU A 6 26.57 7.27 -1.62
N LEU A 7 26.43 5.93 -1.68
CA LEU A 7 25.17 5.23 -1.92
C LEU A 7 24.21 5.30 -0.71
N ALA A 8 24.75 5.19 0.51
CA ALA A 8 24.01 5.37 1.75
C ALA A 8 23.63 6.84 1.99
N ALA A 9 24.47 7.77 1.54
CA ALA A 9 24.29 9.22 1.65
C ALA A 9 23.63 9.87 0.41
N ARG A 10 22.89 9.11 -0.42
CA ARG A 10 22.13 9.68 -1.56
C ARG A 10 20.92 10.48 -1.06
N VAL A 11 21.20 11.69 -0.58
CA VAL A 11 20.24 12.71 -0.17
C VAL A 11 19.77 13.46 -1.42
N GLU A 12 19.15 12.73 -2.34
CA GLU A 12 18.34 13.37 -3.37
C GLU A 12 16.90 13.12 -2.95
N TRP A 13 16.12 14.18 -2.74
CA TRP A 13 14.75 14.06 -2.26
C TRP A 13 13.79 14.44 -3.37
N HIS A 14 12.77 13.60 -3.57
CA HIS A 14 11.61 13.97 -4.35
C HIS A 14 10.52 14.45 -3.39
N PHE A 15 10.08 15.69 -3.58
CA PHE A 15 8.87 16.20 -2.94
C PHE A 15 7.68 15.87 -3.85
N ASP A 16 6.76 15.03 -3.35
CA ASP A 16 5.50 14.67 -4.03
C ASP A 16 4.42 14.50 -2.95
N GLU A 17 3.19 14.95 -3.22
CA GLU A 17 2.04 14.88 -2.28
C GLU A 17 2.35 15.33 -0.83
N GLY A 18 3.19 16.36 -0.64
CA GLY A 18 3.52 16.91 0.68
C GLY A 18 4.59 16.11 1.45
N HIS A 19 5.15 15.06 0.87
CA HIS A 19 6.12 14.19 1.52
C HIS A 19 7.46 14.19 0.77
N PHE A 20 8.55 14.10 1.54
CA PHE A 20 9.89 13.97 1.00
C PHE A 20 10.25 12.48 0.93
N THR A 21 10.59 11.99 -0.26
CA THR A 21 11.03 10.59 -0.49
C THR A 21 12.46 10.54 -1.05
N PRO A 22 13.35 9.67 -0.51
CA PRO A 22 14.73 9.57 -1.00
C PRO A 22 14.79 8.90 -2.40
N ARG A 23 15.47 9.55 -3.34
CA ARG A 23 15.43 9.36 -4.82
C ARG A 23 16.45 8.37 -5.37
N GLY A 24 17.14 7.60 -4.52
CA GLY A 24 18.38 6.89 -4.84
C GLY A 24 18.41 5.92 -6.03
N ASN A 25 17.26 5.57 -6.65
CA ASN A 25 17.12 4.72 -7.85
C ASN A 25 15.86 5.12 -8.68
N SER A 26 15.73 6.39 -9.08
CA SER A 26 14.50 6.97 -9.65
C SER A 26 13.91 6.29 -10.88
N VAL A 27 14.72 5.63 -11.74
CA VAL A 27 14.22 5.04 -12.99
C VAL A 27 13.50 3.71 -12.75
N LEU A 28 14.01 2.86 -11.86
CA LEU A 28 13.37 1.58 -11.51
C LEU A 28 12.22 1.77 -10.49
N TYR A 29 12.37 2.76 -9.59
CA TYR A 29 11.34 3.13 -8.63
C TYR A 29 10.07 3.72 -9.29
N ALA A 30 10.23 4.54 -10.33
CA ALA A 30 9.10 5.25 -10.95
C ALA A 30 8.18 4.34 -11.78
N GLU A 31 8.69 3.26 -12.37
CA GLU A 31 7.92 2.47 -13.34
C GLU A 31 7.21 1.24 -12.76
N VAL A 32 7.67 0.70 -11.62
CA VAL A 32 7.08 -0.52 -11.03
C VAL A 32 6.75 -0.35 -9.54
N VAL A 33 7.65 0.25 -8.77
CA VAL A 33 7.44 0.44 -7.32
C VAL A 33 6.36 1.50 -7.05
N LYS A 34 6.41 2.65 -7.71
CA LYS A 34 5.40 3.72 -7.56
C LYS A 34 3.98 3.24 -7.94
N PRO A 35 3.75 2.56 -9.08
CA PRO A 35 2.44 1.99 -9.37
C PRO A 35 1.96 0.99 -8.32
N ALA A 36 2.84 0.14 -7.79
CA ALA A 36 2.47 -0.81 -6.74
C ALA A 36 2.05 -0.09 -5.46
N SER A 37 2.83 0.87 -4.96
CA SER A 37 2.45 1.68 -3.79
C SER A 37 1.10 2.38 -4.00
N VAL A 38 0.94 3.08 -5.14
CA VAL A 38 -0.32 3.78 -5.46
C VAL A 38 -1.50 2.82 -5.51
N LEU A 39 -1.33 1.64 -6.10
CA LEU A 39 -2.37 0.63 -6.19
C LEU A 39 -2.76 0.07 -4.82
N LEU A 40 -1.77 -0.30 -3.99
CA LEU A 40 -2.02 -0.87 -2.67
C LEU A 40 -2.65 0.17 -1.72
N ASP A 41 -2.31 1.45 -1.88
CA ASP A 41 -2.87 2.54 -1.09
C ASP A 41 -4.25 3.00 -1.60
N ALA A 42 -4.64 2.62 -2.82
CA ALA A 42 -5.91 3.03 -3.42
C ALA A 42 -7.13 2.26 -2.88
N ASP A 43 -6.94 1.03 -2.39
CA ASP A 43 -8.03 0.20 -1.88
C ASP A 43 -7.71 -0.28 -0.45
N PRO A 44 -8.57 0.04 0.55
CA PRO A 44 -8.40 -0.39 1.93
C PRO A 44 -8.22 -1.91 2.11
N LYS A 45 -8.72 -2.75 1.19
CA LYS A 45 -8.53 -4.20 1.26
C LYS A 45 -7.05 -4.59 1.21
N PHE A 46 -6.20 -3.77 0.58
CA PHE A 46 -4.78 -4.00 0.43
C PHE A 46 -3.93 -3.42 1.57
N LEU A 47 -4.52 -2.89 2.64
CA LEU A 47 -3.79 -2.19 3.71
C LEU A 47 -2.64 -3.02 4.31
N SER A 48 -2.87 -4.31 4.60
CA SER A 48 -1.82 -5.20 5.13
C SER A 48 -0.70 -5.43 4.13
N ALA A 49 -1.04 -5.56 2.84
CA ALA A 49 -0.06 -5.70 1.77
C ALA A 49 0.75 -4.41 1.59
N SER A 50 0.09 -3.24 1.62
CA SER A 50 0.75 -1.93 1.59
C SER A 50 1.74 -1.78 2.75
N ALA A 51 1.30 -2.09 3.98
CA ALA A 51 2.15 -1.99 5.16
C ALA A 51 3.43 -2.84 5.04
N GLY A 52 3.31 -4.09 4.59
CA GLY A 52 4.47 -4.95 4.33
C GLY A 52 5.37 -4.42 3.20
N PHE A 53 4.78 -3.86 2.15
CA PHE A 53 5.53 -3.31 1.02
C PHE A 53 6.33 -2.06 1.42
N GLN A 54 5.71 -1.14 2.15
CA GLN A 54 6.36 0.06 2.68
C GLN A 54 7.43 -0.28 3.73
N ALA A 55 7.19 -1.32 4.54
CA ALA A 55 8.22 -1.84 5.44
C ALA A 55 9.44 -2.32 4.66
N ALA A 56 9.27 -3.10 3.59
CA ALA A 56 10.37 -3.56 2.75
C ALA A 56 11.21 -2.40 2.16
N ILE A 57 10.54 -1.36 1.64
CA ILE A 57 11.22 -0.15 1.12
C ILE A 57 11.99 0.57 2.24
N THR A 58 11.40 0.68 3.42
CA THR A 58 12.04 1.31 4.59
C THR A 58 13.28 0.51 5.01
N ARG A 59 13.20 -0.83 5.05
CA ARG A 59 14.32 -1.71 5.38
C ARG A 59 15.46 -1.63 4.37
N LEU A 60 15.16 -1.45 3.08
CA LEU A 60 16.15 -1.16 2.05
C LEU A 60 16.90 0.15 2.30
N ALA A 61 16.19 1.18 2.78
CA ALA A 61 16.79 2.46 3.15
C ALA A 61 17.68 2.33 4.40
N GLU A 62 17.27 1.52 5.37
CA GLU A 62 18.03 1.19 6.58
C GLU A 62 19.20 0.22 6.36
N ASN A 63 19.45 -0.22 5.12
CA ASN A 63 20.47 -1.22 4.78
C ASN A 63 20.28 -2.57 5.48
N LYS A 64 19.03 -3.04 5.57
CA LYS A 64 18.61 -4.36 6.11
C LYS A 64 18.04 -5.24 4.99
N PRO A 65 18.88 -5.77 4.09
CA PRO A 65 18.43 -6.44 2.86
C PRO A 65 17.66 -7.75 3.11
N ASP A 66 18.09 -8.57 4.07
CA ASP A 66 17.44 -9.81 4.48
C ASP A 66 16.01 -9.58 5.01
N VAL A 67 15.84 -8.54 5.83
CA VAL A 67 14.54 -8.13 6.35
C VAL A 67 13.67 -7.59 5.21
N ALA A 68 14.24 -6.79 4.31
CA ALA A 68 13.51 -6.26 3.16
C ALA A 68 12.99 -7.36 2.22
N ILE A 69 13.80 -8.39 1.93
CA ILE A 69 13.37 -9.56 1.15
C ILE A 69 12.19 -10.25 1.83
N THR A 70 12.27 -10.39 3.16
CA THR A 70 11.21 -11.02 3.95
C THR A 70 9.92 -10.22 3.88
N ASP A 71 9.99 -8.91 4.13
CA ASP A 71 8.84 -8.01 4.13
C ASP A 71 8.21 -7.92 2.74
N ALA A 72 9.01 -7.93 1.66
CA ALA A 72 8.52 -7.94 0.28
C ALA A 72 7.73 -9.22 -0.04
N ALA A 73 8.27 -10.38 0.34
CA ALA A 73 7.58 -11.65 0.14
C ALA A 73 6.32 -11.78 1.02
N SER A 74 6.36 -11.29 2.26
CA SER A 74 5.20 -11.23 3.14
C SER A 74 4.11 -10.31 2.58
N SER A 75 4.47 -9.17 2.00
CA SER A 75 3.53 -8.29 1.32
C SER A 75 2.78 -9.01 0.17
N VAL A 76 3.48 -9.83 -0.63
CA VAL A 76 2.82 -10.65 -1.67
C VAL A 76 1.84 -11.66 -1.06
N GLN A 77 2.18 -12.26 0.08
CA GLN A 77 1.27 -13.18 0.77
C GLN A 77 0.01 -12.48 1.26
N GLU A 78 0.14 -11.30 1.89
CA GLU A 78 -1.01 -10.50 2.32
C GLU A 78 -1.85 -10.03 1.14
N PHE A 79 -1.20 -9.70 0.02
CA PHE A 79 -1.90 -9.34 -1.21
C PHE A 79 -2.80 -10.48 -1.70
N PHE A 80 -2.30 -11.72 -1.78
CA PHE A 80 -3.15 -12.86 -2.12
C PHE A 80 -4.30 -13.07 -1.11
N ARG A 81 -4.04 -12.90 0.19
CA ARG A 81 -5.10 -13.01 1.22
C ARG A 81 -6.19 -11.97 1.05
N SER A 82 -5.84 -10.75 0.64
CA SER A 82 -6.82 -9.69 0.36
C SER A 82 -7.69 -9.97 -0.88
N LEU A 83 -7.25 -10.89 -1.74
CA LEU A 83 -8.04 -11.43 -2.86
C LEU A 83 -8.80 -12.70 -2.47
N ASP A 84 -8.99 -12.95 -1.17
CA ASP A 84 -9.57 -14.15 -0.58
C ASP A 84 -8.84 -15.46 -0.91
N VAL A 85 -7.55 -15.37 -1.29
CA VAL A 85 -6.72 -16.52 -1.61
C VAL A 85 -5.84 -16.92 -0.43
N GLN A 86 -6.26 -17.99 0.26
CA GLN A 86 -5.55 -18.54 1.41
C GLN A 86 -4.42 -19.50 1.00
N GLY A 87 -3.39 -19.61 1.84
CA GLY A 87 -2.31 -20.58 1.68
C GLY A 87 -1.14 -20.38 2.63
N ASN A 88 -0.36 -21.44 2.84
CA ASN A 88 0.80 -21.45 3.73
C ASN A 88 2.08 -20.90 3.08
N SER A 89 2.08 -20.70 1.76
CA SER A 89 3.20 -20.17 0.97
C SER A 89 2.67 -19.38 -0.22
N ILE A 90 3.51 -18.54 -0.83
CA ILE A 90 3.12 -17.77 -2.03
C ILE A 90 2.80 -18.72 -3.19
N SER A 91 3.58 -19.79 -3.37
CA SER A 91 3.32 -20.82 -4.39
C SER A 91 1.98 -21.51 -4.18
N ASN A 92 1.63 -21.87 -2.93
CA ASN A 92 0.32 -22.46 -2.61
C ASN A 92 -0.82 -21.47 -2.87
N GLN A 93 -0.61 -20.19 -2.57
CA GLN A 93 -1.59 -19.13 -2.87
C GLN A 93 -1.76 -18.97 -4.38
N LEU A 94 -0.69 -19.01 -5.19
CA LEU A 94 -0.82 -18.95 -6.64
C LEU A 94 -1.66 -20.12 -7.20
N ASP A 95 -1.43 -21.34 -6.71
CA ASP A 95 -2.22 -22.52 -7.10
C ASP A 95 -3.69 -22.37 -6.71
N ASN A 96 -3.96 -21.82 -5.52
CA ASN A 96 -5.32 -21.56 -5.05
C ASN A 96 -5.99 -20.39 -5.80
N ALA A 97 -5.25 -19.37 -6.20
CA ALA A 97 -5.74 -18.26 -7.02
C ALA A 97 -6.26 -18.75 -8.37
N GLN A 98 -5.57 -19.72 -9.00
CA GLN A 98 -6.04 -20.36 -10.22
C GLN A 98 -7.35 -21.12 -9.98
N LYS A 99 -7.41 -21.92 -8.91
CA LYS A 99 -8.62 -22.70 -8.56
C LYS A 99 -9.82 -21.81 -8.23
N ALA A 100 -9.58 -20.66 -7.61
CA ALA A 100 -10.59 -19.66 -7.29
C ALA A 100 -10.99 -18.79 -8.49
N GLY A 101 -10.34 -18.96 -9.65
CA GLY A 101 -10.63 -18.18 -10.87
C GLY A 101 -10.13 -16.73 -10.82
N VAL A 102 -9.30 -16.37 -9.83
CA VAL A 102 -8.67 -15.05 -9.72
C VAL A 102 -7.66 -14.83 -10.86
N ILE A 103 -7.00 -15.91 -11.29
CA ILE A 103 -6.08 -15.91 -12.43
C ILE A 103 -6.40 -17.05 -13.40
N THR A 104 -6.01 -16.88 -14.66
CA THR A 104 -6.15 -17.95 -15.66
C THR A 104 -5.04 -18.99 -15.55
N ALA A 105 -5.21 -20.15 -16.20
CA ALA A 105 -4.14 -21.14 -16.33
C ALA A 105 -2.91 -20.57 -17.07
N TYR A 106 -3.14 -19.68 -18.04
CA TYR A 106 -2.07 -19.01 -18.79
C TYR A 106 -1.27 -18.07 -17.88
N ASP A 107 -1.96 -17.27 -17.06
CA ASP A 107 -1.30 -16.40 -16.07
C ASP A 107 -0.47 -17.22 -15.10
N ARG A 108 -1.00 -18.35 -14.61
CA ARG A 108 -0.24 -19.24 -13.71
C ARG A 108 1.05 -19.71 -14.35
N HIS A 109 1.06 -20.09 -15.63
CA HIS A 109 2.28 -20.55 -16.31
C HIS A 109 3.36 -19.47 -16.34
N LEU A 110 2.97 -18.21 -16.53
CA LEU A 110 3.89 -17.07 -16.51
C LEU A 110 4.36 -16.75 -15.08
N LEU A 111 3.45 -16.75 -14.12
CA LEU A 111 3.71 -16.28 -12.76
C LEU A 111 4.40 -17.31 -11.87
N LYS A 112 4.22 -18.60 -12.16
CA LYS A 112 4.76 -19.68 -11.33
C LYS A 112 6.28 -19.60 -11.13
N PRO A 113 7.12 -19.44 -12.17
CA PRO A 113 8.56 -19.32 -11.98
C PRO A 113 8.95 -18.12 -11.11
N ILE A 114 8.22 -17.00 -11.23
CA ILE A 114 8.49 -15.75 -10.51
C ILE A 114 8.09 -15.88 -9.04
N VAL A 115 6.93 -16.46 -8.76
CA VAL A 115 6.44 -16.74 -7.41
C VAL A 115 7.33 -17.77 -6.72
N ASP A 116 7.70 -18.84 -7.42
CA ASP A 116 8.60 -19.86 -6.88
C ASP A 116 9.97 -19.26 -6.56
N TRP A 117 10.52 -18.41 -7.44
CA TRP A 117 11.74 -17.65 -7.14
C TRP A 117 11.58 -16.77 -5.90
N THR A 118 10.47 -16.03 -5.77
CA THR A 118 10.24 -15.15 -4.62
C THR A 118 10.17 -15.93 -3.30
N ASN A 119 9.52 -17.10 -3.33
CA ASN A 119 9.38 -17.97 -2.17
C ASN A 119 10.73 -18.62 -1.79
N SER A 120 11.51 -19.04 -2.78
CA SER A 120 12.87 -19.55 -2.59
C SER A 120 13.81 -18.47 -2.08
N ASP A 121 13.76 -17.26 -2.65
CA ASP A 121 14.61 -16.13 -2.25
C ASP A 121 14.33 -15.70 -0.80
N ARG A 122 13.06 -15.63 -0.40
CA ARG A 122 12.69 -15.45 1.01
C ARG A 122 13.27 -16.55 1.91
N SER A 123 13.23 -17.81 1.46
CA SER A 123 13.69 -18.95 2.24
C SER A 123 15.21 -18.98 2.38
N GLU A 124 15.94 -18.61 1.32
CA GLU A 124 17.41 -18.65 1.24
C GLU A 124 18.12 -17.35 1.64
N ARG A 125 17.44 -16.21 1.59
CA ARG A 125 18.05 -14.89 1.86
C ARG A 125 17.26 -14.04 2.85
N GLY A 126 16.06 -14.47 3.24
CA GLY A 126 15.25 -13.77 4.24
C GLY A 126 15.77 -13.95 5.67
N ASN A 127 15.21 -13.18 6.61
CA ASN A 127 15.66 -13.18 8.00
C ASN A 127 15.15 -14.38 8.84
N ALA A 128 14.30 -15.24 8.27
CA ALA A 128 13.66 -16.36 8.96
C ALA A 128 14.64 -17.46 9.39
N HIS A 129 15.76 -17.59 8.67
CA HIS A 129 16.77 -18.62 8.93
C HIS A 129 18.15 -18.00 9.20
N HIS A 130 18.24 -17.02 10.10
CA HIS A 130 19.50 -16.43 10.63
C HIS A 130 20.69 -16.54 9.65
N HIS A 131 20.53 -16.00 8.44
CA HIS A 131 21.57 -16.05 7.43
C HIS A 131 22.80 -15.29 7.96
N ARG A 132 24.00 -15.70 7.51
CA ARG A 132 25.21 -15.02 7.94
C ARG A 132 25.12 -13.57 7.50
N GLU A 133 25.50 -12.67 8.40
CA GLU A 133 25.57 -11.24 8.13
C GLU A 133 26.37 -11.03 6.83
N GLY A 134 25.71 -10.55 5.76
CA GLY A 134 26.31 -10.33 4.44
C GLY A 134 25.90 -11.28 3.30
N ASP A 135 25.10 -12.32 3.54
CA ASP A 135 24.64 -13.23 2.47
C ASP A 135 23.57 -12.59 1.55
N ALA A 136 22.74 -11.70 2.08
CA ALA A 136 21.77 -10.93 1.31
C ALA A 136 22.36 -9.57 0.94
N SER A 137 22.51 -9.28 -0.35
CA SER A 137 22.96 -7.96 -0.80
C SER A 137 21.78 -6.99 -0.94
N LYS A 138 22.08 -5.69 -0.93
CA LYS A 138 21.10 -4.64 -1.24
C LYS A 138 20.51 -4.79 -2.65
N SER A 139 21.29 -5.33 -3.59
CA SER A 139 20.84 -5.59 -4.96
C SER A 139 19.80 -6.72 -5.00
N ASP A 140 19.99 -7.77 -4.21
CA ASP A 140 19.04 -8.88 -4.10
C ASP A 140 17.71 -8.39 -3.51
N ALA A 141 17.79 -7.60 -2.43
CA ALA A 141 16.61 -7.00 -1.81
C ALA A 141 15.87 -6.05 -2.75
N TRP A 142 16.57 -5.26 -3.56
CA TRP A 142 15.93 -4.44 -4.60
C TRP A 142 15.24 -5.31 -5.64
N LEU A 143 15.86 -6.39 -6.11
CA LEU A 143 15.23 -7.30 -7.06
C LEU A 143 13.94 -7.91 -6.48
N ALA A 144 13.97 -8.36 -5.23
CA ALA A 144 12.80 -8.90 -4.53
C ALA A 144 11.65 -7.89 -4.48
N VAL A 145 11.92 -6.63 -4.12
CA VAL A 145 10.91 -5.56 -4.11
C VAL A 145 10.32 -5.29 -5.49
N HIS A 146 11.14 -5.25 -6.54
CA HIS A 146 10.63 -5.02 -7.90
C HIS A 146 9.77 -6.18 -8.41
N VAL A 147 10.18 -7.41 -8.13
CA VAL A 147 9.42 -8.60 -8.49
C VAL A 147 8.08 -8.61 -7.75
N ALA A 148 8.08 -8.35 -6.43
CA ALA A 148 6.86 -8.24 -5.63
C ALA A 148 5.91 -7.17 -6.18
N ALA A 149 6.45 -5.98 -6.48
CA ALA A 149 5.70 -4.86 -7.05
C ALA A 149 5.05 -5.24 -8.41
N ALA A 150 5.84 -5.84 -9.32
CA ALA A 150 5.35 -6.26 -10.62
C ALA A 150 4.24 -7.31 -10.52
N LEU A 151 4.37 -8.26 -9.59
CA LEU A 151 3.36 -9.28 -9.31
C LEU A 151 2.05 -8.64 -8.84
N MET A 152 2.09 -7.77 -7.83
CA MET A 152 0.90 -7.12 -7.28
C MET A 152 0.17 -6.26 -8.33
N VAL A 153 0.94 -5.46 -9.08
CA VAL A 153 0.42 -4.64 -10.18
C VAL A 153 -0.27 -5.51 -11.22
N ARG A 154 0.37 -6.61 -11.67
CA ARG A 154 -0.21 -7.52 -12.67
C ARG A 154 -1.46 -8.25 -12.18
N LEU A 155 -1.48 -8.66 -10.92
CA LEU A 155 -2.51 -9.51 -10.32
C LEU A 155 -3.72 -8.74 -9.80
N SER A 156 -3.57 -7.45 -9.51
CA SER A 156 -4.66 -6.59 -9.07
C SER A 156 -5.84 -6.54 -10.04
N ASN A 157 -5.60 -6.82 -11.33
CA ASN A 157 -6.58 -6.72 -12.42
C ASN A 157 -7.23 -5.32 -12.56
N GLU A 158 -6.77 -4.34 -11.77
CA GLU A 158 -7.03 -2.93 -11.96
C GLU A 158 -6.06 -2.41 -13.02
N GLU A 159 -6.39 -1.29 -13.68
CA GLU A 159 -5.53 -0.63 -14.68
C GLU A 159 -4.52 0.27 -13.94
N PRO A 160 -3.32 -0.20 -13.56
CA PRO A 160 -2.39 0.54 -12.72
C PRO A 160 -1.55 1.47 -13.59
N ARG A 161 -1.63 1.31 -14.92
CA ARG A 161 -0.92 2.11 -15.94
C ARG A 161 -1.58 3.47 -16.13
N ASN A 162 -2.80 3.66 -15.64
CA ASN A 162 -3.48 4.95 -15.66
C ASN A 162 -3.37 5.67 -14.30
N ILE A 163 -2.13 5.80 -13.82
CA ILE A 163 -1.75 6.43 -12.54
C ILE A 163 -2.41 7.81 -12.37
N LEU A 164 -2.57 8.57 -13.47
CA LEU A 164 -3.23 9.87 -13.49
C LEU A 164 -4.73 9.76 -13.17
N ARG A 165 -5.43 8.79 -13.77
CA ARG A 165 -6.88 8.62 -13.56
C ARG A 165 -7.20 8.09 -12.15
N ALA A 166 -6.34 7.23 -11.60
CA ALA A 166 -6.44 6.77 -10.21
C ALA A 166 -6.19 7.92 -9.22
N ARG A 167 -5.28 8.85 -9.56
CA ARG A 167 -5.06 10.09 -8.80
C ARG A 167 -6.27 11.03 -8.87
N ASP A 168 -6.82 11.25 -10.06
CA ASP A 168 -7.97 12.13 -10.27
C ASP A 168 -9.20 11.62 -9.49
N LYS A 169 -9.40 10.30 -9.46
CA LYS A 169 -10.45 9.65 -8.67
C LYS A 169 -10.26 9.93 -7.16
N ARG A 170 -9.05 9.78 -6.63
CA ARG A 170 -8.74 10.07 -5.22
C ARG A 170 -8.96 11.54 -4.85
N GLN A 171 -8.54 12.47 -5.71
CA GLN A 171 -8.80 13.90 -5.49
C GLN A 171 -10.30 14.20 -5.47
N ALA A 172 -11.07 13.56 -6.35
CA ALA A 172 -12.53 13.70 -6.38
C ALA A 172 -13.21 13.11 -5.13
N GLU A 173 -12.78 11.93 -4.67
CA GLU A 173 -13.32 11.27 -3.48
C GLU A 173 -12.97 12.02 -2.19
N ALA A 174 -11.72 12.50 -2.05
CA ALA A 174 -11.31 13.33 -0.92
C ALA A 174 -12.08 14.66 -0.87
N ALA A 175 -12.25 15.33 -2.02
CA ALA A 175 -13.04 16.55 -2.09
C ALA A 175 -14.54 16.30 -1.80
N ALA A 176 -15.06 15.13 -2.14
CA ALA A 176 -16.43 14.75 -1.81
C ALA A 176 -16.59 14.47 -0.31
N ALA A 177 -15.63 13.81 0.32
CA ALA A 177 -15.61 13.55 1.76
C ALA A 177 -15.54 14.86 2.56
N GLU A 178 -14.67 15.79 2.16
CA GLU A 178 -14.53 17.11 2.80
C GLU A 178 -15.84 17.92 2.70
N LYS A 179 -16.49 17.92 1.53
CA LYS A 179 -17.81 18.53 1.37
C LYS A 179 -18.89 17.86 2.23
N ALA A 180 -18.85 16.53 2.36
CA ALA A 180 -19.80 15.81 3.20
C ALA A 180 -19.63 16.17 4.69
N GLU A 181 -18.39 16.31 5.17
CA GLU A 181 -18.09 16.79 6.52
C GLU A 181 -18.49 18.24 6.74
N GLU A 182 -18.32 19.11 5.73
CA GLU A 182 -18.77 20.50 5.80
C GLU A 182 -20.30 20.60 5.87
N VAL A 183 -21.01 19.83 5.05
CA VAL A 183 -22.49 19.72 5.11
C VAL A 183 -22.95 19.18 6.46
N ALA A 184 -22.29 18.15 7.00
CA ALA A 184 -22.62 17.59 8.31
C ALA A 184 -22.41 18.62 9.44
N ARG A 185 -21.32 19.40 9.39
CA ARG A 185 -21.05 20.49 10.34
C ARG A 185 -22.11 21.59 10.25
N HIS A 186 -22.50 22.00 9.05
CA HIS A 186 -23.56 22.98 8.86
C HIS A 186 -24.93 22.48 9.34
N ALA A 187 -25.25 21.21 9.10
CA ALA A 187 -26.48 20.60 9.59
C ALA A 187 -26.52 20.53 11.13
N GLN A 188 -25.40 20.18 11.77
CA GLN A 188 -25.29 20.20 13.24
C GLN A 188 -25.40 21.62 13.81
N ALA A 189 -24.78 22.60 13.17
CA ALA A 189 -24.87 24.00 13.60
C ALA A 189 -26.31 24.55 13.47
N GLN A 190 -27.02 24.22 12.38
CA GLN A 190 -28.42 24.59 12.21
C GLN A 190 -29.33 23.89 13.23
N ALA A 191 -29.11 22.60 13.49
CA ALA A 191 -29.87 21.86 14.50
C ALA A 191 -29.68 22.46 15.91
N ALA A 192 -28.45 22.83 16.26
CA ALA A 192 -28.16 23.50 17.53
C ALA A 192 -28.81 24.89 17.63
N GLN A 193 -28.88 25.63 16.51
CA GLN A 193 -29.52 26.94 16.46
C GLN A 193 -31.05 26.85 16.59
N VAL A 194 -31.69 25.92 15.87
CA VAL A 194 -33.14 25.64 16.00
C VAL A 194 -33.50 25.21 17.42
N GLN A 195 -32.67 24.37 18.05
CA GLN A 195 -32.87 23.96 19.43
C GLN A 195 -32.75 25.17 20.37
N SER A 196 -31.78 26.05 20.17
CA SER A 196 -31.60 27.27 20.97
C SER A 196 -32.76 28.27 20.82
N ASP A 197 -33.31 28.40 19.61
CA ASP A 197 -34.44 29.30 19.33
C ASP A 197 -35.75 28.75 19.91
N ALA A 198 -35.94 27.42 19.93
CA ALA A 198 -37.08 26.77 20.58
C ALA A 198 -37.10 26.99 22.11
N TRP A 199 -35.93 27.07 22.76
CA TRP A 199 -35.83 27.43 24.17
C TRP A 199 -36.12 28.92 24.43
N ARG A 200 -35.88 29.79 23.44
CA ARG A 200 -36.14 31.24 23.55
C ARG A 200 -37.61 31.60 23.36
N THR A 201 -38.37 30.85 22.55
CA THR A 201 -39.80 31.08 22.34
C THR A 201 -40.70 30.43 23.38
N SER A 202 -40.17 29.54 24.24
CA SER A 202 -40.93 28.83 25.27
C SER A 202 -41.13 29.62 26.57
N THR A 203 -40.63 30.85 26.70
CA THR A 203 -40.79 31.68 27.90
C THR A 203 -41.75 32.83 27.65
N TYR A 204 -42.88 32.80 28.37
CA TYR A 204 -43.99 33.78 28.46
C TYR A 204 -45.16 33.62 27.47
N ASP A 205 -46.01 32.63 27.74
CA ASP A 205 -47.47 32.80 27.65
C ASP A 205 -48.04 32.37 29.01
N ASP A 206 -47.90 33.25 29.99
CA ASP A 206 -48.48 33.08 31.33
C ASP A 206 -49.76 33.94 31.38
N GLU A 207 -50.77 33.55 30.60
CA GLU A 207 -52.15 34.02 30.80
C GLU A 207 -52.72 33.28 32.01
N THR A 208 -52.64 33.93 33.17
CA THR A 208 -53.38 33.54 34.38
C THR A 208 -54.73 34.26 34.39
N PRO A 209 -55.88 33.56 34.24
CA PRO A 209 -57.17 34.14 34.54
C PRO A 209 -57.41 34.10 36.06
N PHE A 210 -57.88 35.23 36.58
CA PHE A 210 -58.24 35.55 37.98
C PHE A 210 -58.95 34.43 38.76
#